data_AF-A0A2T2UAX4-F1
#
_entry.id   AF-A0A2T2UAX4-F1
#
_cell.length_a   1.000
_cell.length_b   1.000
_cell.length_c   1.000
_cell.angle_alpha   90.00
_cell.angle_beta   90.00
_cell.angle_gamma   90.00
#
_symmetry.space_group_name_H-M   'P 1'
#
loop_
_entity.id
_entity.type
_entity.pdbx_description
1 polymer ?
#
loop_
_entity_poly.entity_id
_entity_poly.type
_entity_poly.pdbx_seq_one_letter_code
_entity_poly.pdbx_strand_id
1 'polypeptide(L)'
;VMIAEVTSEAASAGLGPYWRIIGALSITLAIMNILPIPALDGGQLLFLLYEAVTRRRPSARVRLVAQQVGMILLIGFMAFLIFNDILRL
;
A
#
# COMPACT_ATOMS: atom_id res chain seq x y z
N VAL A 1 31.24 -0.35 7.59
CA VAL A 1 31.93 0.04 6.33
C VAL A 1 30.94 0.11 5.16
N MET A 2 30.16 -0.94 4.88
CA MET A 2 29.15 -0.97 3.79
C MET A 2 28.12 0.18 3.80
N ILE A 3 27.64 0.62 4.98
CA ILE A 3 26.70 1.76 5.07
C ILE A 3 27.36 3.08 4.65
N ALA A 4 28.66 3.26 4.91
CA ALA A 4 29.37 4.48 4.51
C ALA A 4 29.61 4.55 3.00
N GLU A 5 29.86 3.42 2.32
CA GLU A 5 29.97 3.37 0.86
C GLU A 5 28.63 3.64 0.16
N VAL A 6 27.54 3.02 0.63
CA VAL A 6 26.19 3.26 0.09
C VAL A 6 25.74 4.70 0.31
N THR A 7 26.13 5.31 1.44
CA THR A 7 25.82 6.73 1.72
C THR A 7 26.65 7.67 0.85
N SER A 8 27.90 7.33 0.52
CA SER A 8 28.78 8.10 -0.36
C SER A 8 28.32 8.06 -1.83
N GLU A 9 27.84 6.91 -2.30
CA GLU A 9 27.27 6.74 -3.63
C GLU A 9 25.91 7.45 -3.77
N ALA A 10 25.08 7.41 -2.71
CA ALA A 10 23.83 8.18 -2.65
C ALA A 10 24.05 9.70 -2.59
N ALA A 11 25.10 10.15 -1.89
CA ALA A 11 25.47 11.57 -1.81
C ALA A 11 26.05 12.12 -3.12
N SER A 12 26.76 11.28 -3.89
CA SER A 12 27.32 11.64 -5.20
C SER A 12 26.33 11.49 -6.36
N ALA A 13 25.13 10.97 -6.08
CA ALA A 13 24.13 10.71 -7.11
C ALA A 13 23.60 11.99 -7.78
N GLY A 14 23.69 13.17 -7.16
CA GLY A 14 23.16 14.41 -7.74
C GLY A 14 21.63 14.40 -7.85
N LEU A 15 21.04 15.54 -8.23
CA LEU A 15 19.58 15.72 -8.20
C LEU A 15 18.82 14.72 -9.10
N GLY A 16 19.40 14.31 -10.24
CA GLY A 16 18.72 13.44 -11.22
C GLY A 16 18.35 12.03 -10.69
N PRO A 17 19.33 11.21 -10.26
CA PRO A 17 19.11 9.93 -9.60
C PRO A 17 18.25 10.00 -8.32
N TYR A 18 18.40 11.07 -7.53
CA TYR A 18 17.55 11.30 -6.35
C TYR A 18 16.06 11.38 -6.74
N TRP A 19 15.72 12.20 -7.74
CA TRP A 19 14.35 12.28 -8.26
C TRP A 19 13.87 10.97 -8.89
N ARG A 20 14.76 10.17 -9.49
CA ARG A 20 14.40 8.84 -10.02
C ARG A 20 14.01 7.87 -8.92
N ILE A 21 14.77 7.80 -7.82
CA ILE A 21 14.46 6.93 -6.68
C ILE A 21 13.14 7.36 -6.04
N ILE A 22 12.96 8.67 -5.78
CA ILE A 22 11.72 9.20 -5.21
C ILE A 22 10.53 8.90 -6.13
N GLY A 23 10.65 9.18 -7.43
CA GLY A 23 9.58 8.91 -8.39
C GLY A 23 9.20 7.43 -8.45
N ALA A 24 10.19 6.52 -8.46
CA ALA A 24 9.94 5.08 -8.46
C ALA A 24 9.23 4.61 -7.18
N LEU A 25 9.67 5.10 -6.00
CA LEU A 25 9.01 4.81 -4.72
C LEU A 25 7.57 5.36 -4.70
N SER A 26 7.36 6.61 -5.15
CA SER A 26 6.04 7.22 -5.21
C SER A 26 5.07 6.46 -6.10
N ILE A 27 5.51 6.02 -7.29
CA ILE A 27 4.67 5.20 -8.19
C ILE A 27 4.33 3.87 -7.54
N THR A 28 5.30 3.22 -6.90
CA THR A 28 5.09 1.94 -6.22
C THR A 28 4.05 2.10 -5.09
N LEU A 29 4.18 3.13 -4.26
CA LEU A 29 3.22 3.44 -3.20
C LEU A 29 1.84 3.80 -3.75
N ALA A 30 1.78 4.57 -4.84
CA ALA A 30 0.52 4.92 -5.50
C ALA A 30 -0.21 3.66 -6.02
N ILE A 31 0.51 2.74 -6.68
CA ILE A 31 -0.05 1.47 -7.18
C ILE A 31 -0.55 0.62 -6.00
N MET A 32 0.25 0.50 -4.94
CA MET A 32 -0.13 -0.27 -3.74
C MET A 32 -1.37 0.31 -3.05
N ASN A 33 -1.49 1.64 -2.96
CA ASN A 33 -2.63 2.30 -2.34
C ASN A 33 -3.89 2.31 -3.21
N ILE A 34 -3.79 2.18 -4.54
CA ILE A 34 -4.98 2.09 -5.43
C ILE A 34 -5.57 0.67 -5.44
N LEU A 35 -4.82 -0.32 -4.95
CA LEU A 35 -5.26 -1.71 -4.94
C LEU A 35 -6.59 -1.86 -4.17
N PRO A 36 -7.55 -2.65 -4.68
CA PRO A 36 -8.89 -2.80 -4.12
C PRO A 36 -8.92 -3.65 -2.83
N ILE A 37 -8.07 -3.31 -1.87
CA ILE A 37 -8.02 -3.98 -0.56
C ILE A 37 -8.89 -3.19 0.42
N PRO A 38 -9.94 -3.81 0.99
CA PRO A 38 -10.75 -3.16 2.00
C PRO A 38 -9.88 -2.86 3.24
N ALA A 39 -10.01 -1.65 3.79
CA ALA A 39 -9.16 -1.02 4.81
C ALA A 39 -7.92 -0.23 4.33
N LEU A 40 -7.54 -0.31 3.04
CA LEU A 40 -6.61 0.65 2.40
C LEU A 40 -7.38 1.75 1.63
N ASP A 41 -6.66 2.79 1.21
CA ASP A 41 -7.21 3.93 0.46
C ASP A 41 -7.93 3.51 -0.83
N GLY A 42 -7.42 2.49 -1.52
CA GLY A 42 -7.99 1.93 -2.76
C GLY A 42 -9.33 1.23 -2.54
N GLY A 43 -9.55 0.65 -1.36
CA GLY A 43 -10.87 0.13 -0.97
C GLY A 43 -11.91 1.24 -0.84
N GLN A 44 -11.51 2.43 -0.36
CA GLN A 44 -12.39 3.59 -0.31
C GLN A 44 -12.65 4.16 -1.71
N LEU A 45 -11.62 4.19 -2.55
CA LEU A 45 -11.73 4.58 -3.95
C LEU A 45 -12.74 3.68 -4.70
N LEU A 46 -12.73 2.37 -4.46
CA LEU A 46 -13.74 1.47 -5.02
C LEU A 46 -15.17 1.82 -4.59
N PHE A 47 -15.40 2.16 -3.33
CA PHE A 47 -16.74 2.58 -2.88
C PHE A 47 -17.18 3.88 -3.56
N LEU A 48 -16.25 4.82 -3.79
CA LEU A 48 -16.51 6.05 -4.54
C LEU A 48 -16.80 5.76 -6.01
N LEU A 49 -16.05 4.87 -6.67
CA LEU A 49 -16.31 4.44 -8.03
C LEU A 49 -17.67 3.75 -8.15
N TYR A 50 -17.99 2.87 -7.20
CA TYR A 50 -19.30 2.24 -7.11
C TYR A 50 -20.43 3.27 -6.95
N GLU A 51 -20.25 4.27 -6.07
CA GLU A 51 -21.21 5.36 -5.89
C GLU A 51 -21.35 6.21 -7.17
N ALA A 52 -20.25 6.48 -7.88
CA ALA A 52 -20.25 7.25 -9.12
C ALA A 52 -21.00 6.52 -10.25
N VAL A 53 -20.81 5.21 -10.38
CA VAL A 53 -21.49 4.38 -11.42
C VAL A 53 -22.95 4.13 -11.06
N THR A 54 -23.23 3.75 -9.81
CA THR A 54 -24.57 3.32 -9.38
C THR A 54 -25.44 4.50 -8.95
N ARG A 55 -24.85 5.70 -8.76
CA ARG A 55 -25.47 6.91 -8.16
C ARG A 55 -26.17 6.64 -6.84
N ARG A 56 -25.79 5.57 -6.14
CA ARG A 56 -26.39 5.12 -4.88
C ARG A 56 -25.30 4.99 -3.84
N ARG A 57 -25.52 5.62 -2.69
CA ARG A 57 -24.60 5.51 -1.55
C ARG A 57 -24.67 4.10 -0.98
N PRO A 58 -23.53 3.37 -0.89
CA PRO A 58 -23.51 2.12 -0.14
C PRO A 58 -23.91 2.39 1.30
N SER A 59 -24.75 1.51 1.85
CA SER A 59 -25.28 1.68 3.21
C SER A 59 -24.13 1.70 4.22
N ALA A 60 -24.32 2.43 5.34
CA ALA A 60 -23.30 2.52 6.39
C ALA A 60 -22.89 1.13 6.92
N ARG A 61 -23.85 0.20 7.01
CA ARG A 61 -23.60 -1.19 7.41
C ARG A 61 -22.68 -1.93 6.45
N VAL A 62 -22.89 -1.79 5.14
CA VAL A 62 -22.05 -2.46 4.12
C VAL A 62 -20.62 -1.93 4.17
N ARG A 63 -20.43 -0.61 4.32
CA ARG A 63 -19.10 -0.01 4.46
C ARG A 63 -18.37 -0.50 5.72
N LEU A 64 -19.05 -0.50 6.86
CA LEU A 64 -18.48 -0.97 8.13
C LEU A 64 -18.08 -2.45 8.07
N VAL A 65 -18.96 -3.31 7.55
CA VAL A 65 -18.67 -4.75 7.43
C VAL A 65 -17.49 -4.97 6.47
N ALA A 66 -17.47 -4.30 5.31
CA ALA A 66 -16.38 -4.45 4.36
C ALA A 66 -15.04 -3.97 4.92
N GLN A 67 -15.01 -2.87 5.67
CA GLN A 67 -13.80 -2.40 6.36
C GLN A 67 -13.34 -3.39 7.44
N GLN A 68 -14.25 -3.90 8.27
CA GLN A 68 -13.90 -4.88 9.31
C GLN A 68 -13.36 -6.17 8.71
N VAL A 69 -14.02 -6.71 7.68
CA VAL A 69 -13.58 -7.91 6.97
C VAL A 69 -12.21 -7.67 6.34
N GLY A 70 -12.00 -6.53 5.68
CA GLY A 70 -10.71 -6.15 5.12
C GLY A 70 -9.59 -6.08 6.16
N MET A 71 -9.88 -5.46 7.31
CA MET A 71 -8.93 -5.34 8.41
C MET A 71 -8.51 -6.72 8.95
N ILE A 72 -9.47 -7.62 9.17
CA ILE A 72 -9.18 -8.98 9.65
C ILE A 72 -8.34 -9.74 8.62
N LEU A 73 -8.70 -9.65 7.33
CA LEU A 73 -7.94 -10.29 6.25
C LEU A 73 -6.51 -9.75 6.16
N LEU A 74 -6.32 -8.43 6.27
CA LEU A 74 -5.02 -7.79 6.26
C LEU A 74 -4.15 -8.24 7.44
N ILE A 75 -4.69 -8.22 8.66
CA ILE A 75 -3.96 -8.66 9.85
C ILE A 75 -3.59 -10.14 9.73
N GLY A 76 -4.52 -10.98 9.27
CA GLY A 76 -4.27 -12.40 9.03
C GLY A 76 -3.20 -12.63 7.96
N PHE A 77 -3.22 -11.86 6.87
CA PHE A 77 -2.21 -11.92 5.82
C PHE A 77 -0.84 -11.46 6.31
N MET A 78 -0.77 -10.36 7.07
CA MET A 78 0.48 -9.90 7.69
C MET A 78 1.04 -10.95 8.65
N ALA A 79 0.20 -11.54 9.50
CA ALA A 79 0.63 -12.62 10.40
C ALA A 79 1.14 -13.84 9.63
N PHE A 80 0.47 -14.21 8.53
CA PHE A 80 0.91 -15.29 7.66
C PHE A 80 2.27 -15.01 7.01
N LEU A 81 2.47 -13.80 6.48
CA LEU A 81 3.76 -13.38 5.91
C LEU A 81 4.88 -13.42 6.94
N ILE A 82 4.65 -12.84 8.12
CA ILE A 82 5.62 -12.85 9.23
C ILE A 82 5.98 -14.29 9.63
N PHE A 83 4.98 -15.17 9.74
CA PHE A 83 5.23 -16.58 10.06
C PHE A 83 6.01 -17.29 8.94
N ASN A 84 5.72 -16.99 7.68
CA ASN A 84 6.46 -17.52 6.53
C ASN A 84 7.91 -17.05 6.53
N ASP A 85 8.15 -15.77 6.78
CA ASP A 85 9.48 -15.17 6.85
C ASP A 85 10.29 -15.78 8.00
N ILE A 86 9.69 -15.97 9.19
CA ILE A 86 10.32 -16.63 10.34
C ILE A 86 10.66 -18.09 10.05
N LEU A 87 9.78 -18.83 9.36
CA LEU A 87 10.04 -20.23 9.00
C LEU A 87 11.06 -20.40 7.87
N ARG A 88 11.22 -19.37 7.02
CA ARG A 88 12.21 -19.35 5.93
C ARG A 88 13.59 -18.88 6.38
N LEU A 89 13.70 -18.23 7.53
CA LEU A 89 14.94 -17.81 8.20
C LEU A 89 15.59 -18.98 8.95
#